data_AF-A0A968VT90-F1
#
_entry.id   AF-A0A968VT90-F1
#
_cell.length_a   1.000
_cell.length_b   1.000
_cell.length_c   1.000
_cell.angle_alpha   90.00
_cell.angle_beta   90.00
_cell.angle_gamma   90.00
#
_symmetry.space_group_name_H-M   'P 1'
#
loop_
_entity.id
_entity.type
_entity.pdbx_description
1 polymer ?
#
loop_
_entity_poly.entity_id
_entity_poly.type
_entity_poly.pdbx_seq_one_letter_code
_entity_poly.pdbx_strand_id
1 'polypeptide(L)'
;MLIRCLLVSSLLAGIPAFAQQNNVLTLKPEIQRGDLRNPQGLWPFLGVGLGLMDHNNNVRTGGVPSHLKVLGSYYFETAPWIADAGLGMHNQFLTQKGNGSDSIQSLYTELAARYKFTNRWQLGAIWNTLVDNPDRYNSNTNNLASFVGLQVMKEFTWSEDYLVRAGGRAMTDVGISGETIDTVMAELQVSFGPSAHAPQVIRVEETRPEPVAPHLARRAIQTFHIDPDDVNFETDSTKLVSSSQSICVVWPCSFCEPPAL
;
A
#
# COMPACT_ATOMS: atom_id res chain seq x y z
N MET A 1 -19.55 -38.25 8.59
CA MET A 1 -18.13 -38.48 8.27
C MET A 1 -17.34 -37.40 9.00
N LEU A 2 -16.75 -37.74 10.15
CA LEU A 2 -16.10 -36.82 11.07
C LEU A 2 -14.71 -36.42 10.52
N ILE A 3 -14.51 -35.14 10.21
CA ILE A 3 -13.19 -34.54 10.08
C ILE A 3 -12.99 -33.67 11.33
N ARG A 4 -12.04 -34.11 12.16
CA ARG A 4 -11.77 -33.56 13.48
C ARG A 4 -11.14 -32.17 13.36
N CYS A 5 -11.69 -31.23 14.12
CA CYS A 5 -11.17 -29.90 14.39
C CYS A 5 -9.67 -29.91 14.70
N LEU A 6 -8.90 -29.19 13.89
CA LEU A 6 -7.51 -28.86 14.19
C LEU A 6 -7.53 -27.56 15.02
N LEU A 7 -7.19 -27.71 16.29
CA LEU A 7 -7.07 -26.65 17.27
C LEU A 7 -5.86 -25.79 16.90
N VAL A 8 -6.08 -24.61 16.32
CA VAL A 8 -5.03 -23.61 16.07
C VAL A 8 -4.83 -22.82 17.36
N SER A 9 -3.78 -23.18 18.10
CA SER A 9 -3.35 -22.44 19.28
C SER A 9 -2.68 -21.13 18.85
N SER A 10 -3.40 -20.02 19.00
CA SER A 10 -2.93 -18.67 18.75
C SER A 10 -1.82 -18.28 19.73
N LEU A 11 -0.57 -18.38 19.29
CA LEU A 11 0.55 -17.72 19.96
C LEU A 11 0.51 -16.22 19.60
N LEU A 12 -0.16 -15.42 20.43
CA LEU A 12 -0.01 -13.96 20.42
C LEU A 12 1.39 -13.61 20.94
N ALA A 13 2.37 -13.55 20.05
CA ALA A 13 3.63 -12.89 20.33
C ALA A 13 3.37 -11.37 20.35
N GLY A 14 3.55 -10.75 21.51
CA GLY A 14 3.43 -9.31 21.69
C GLY A 14 4.36 -8.56 20.75
N ILE A 15 3.80 -7.70 19.90
CA ILE A 15 4.56 -6.78 19.06
C ILE A 15 5.04 -5.65 20.00
N PRO A 16 6.36 -5.43 20.17
CA PRO A 16 6.83 -4.25 20.89
C PRO A 16 6.41 -3.01 20.10
N ALA A 17 5.69 -2.11 20.78
CA ALA A 17 5.35 -0.80 20.25
C ALA A 17 6.64 -0.03 19.97
N PHE A 18 6.98 0.13 18.68
CA PHE A 18 8.07 1.00 18.27
C PHE A 18 7.65 2.45 18.55
N ALA A 19 8.38 3.07 19.48
CA ALA A 19 8.26 4.49 19.77
C ALA A 19 8.46 5.31 18.49
N GLN A 20 7.48 6.14 18.17
CA GLN A 20 7.44 7.01 17.01
C GLN A 20 8.43 8.16 17.21
N GLN A 21 9.69 7.92 16.88
CA GLN A 21 10.70 8.96 16.77
C GLN A 21 10.33 9.84 15.57
N ASN A 22 10.13 11.13 15.81
CA ASN A 22 9.81 12.16 14.79
C ASN A 22 10.99 12.33 13.82
N ASN A 23 11.26 11.32 13.00
CA ASN A 23 12.11 11.44 11.85
C ASN A 23 11.28 12.13 10.78
N VAL A 24 11.63 13.38 10.51
CA VAL A 24 11.25 14.06 9.26
C VAL A 24 11.70 13.13 8.14
N LEU A 25 10.74 12.38 7.57
CA LEU A 25 10.91 11.49 6.44
C LEU A 25 11.31 12.36 5.25
N THR A 26 12.61 12.67 5.18
CA THR A 26 13.23 13.12 3.95
C THR A 26 13.28 11.89 3.07
N LEU A 27 12.13 11.56 2.48
CA LEU A 27 12.02 10.61 1.39
C LEU A 27 12.87 11.21 0.26
N LYS A 28 14.15 10.87 0.25
CA LYS A 28 14.85 10.69 -1.01
C LYS A 28 14.43 9.30 -1.46
N PRO A 29 13.40 9.16 -2.31
CA PRO A 29 13.20 7.91 -3.01
C PRO A 29 14.38 7.75 -3.96
N GLU A 30 15.52 7.36 -3.41
CA GLU A 30 16.55 6.69 -4.17
C GLU A 30 15.88 5.38 -4.57
N ILE A 31 15.27 5.38 -5.77
CA ILE A 31 14.78 4.16 -6.40
C ILE A 31 16.04 3.37 -6.67
N GLN A 32 16.50 2.61 -5.67
CA GLN A 32 17.61 1.70 -5.81
C GLN A 32 17.23 0.76 -6.93
N ARG A 33 17.99 0.86 -8.03
CA ARG A 33 17.79 0.08 -9.24
C ARG A 33 18.08 -1.38 -8.88
N GLY A 34 17.05 -2.08 -8.42
CA GLY A 34 17.21 -3.43 -7.89
C GLY A 34 17.44 -4.43 -9.03
N ASP A 35 18.39 -5.33 -8.83
CA ASP A 35 18.56 -6.52 -9.65
C ASP A 35 17.24 -7.31 -9.67
N LEU A 36 16.66 -7.53 -10.86
CA LEU A 36 15.46 -8.36 -11.04
C LEU A 36 15.62 -9.78 -10.47
N ARG A 37 16.86 -10.26 -10.33
CA ARG A 37 17.16 -11.55 -9.73
C ARG A 37 17.13 -11.53 -8.21
N ASN A 38 17.35 -10.37 -7.61
CA ASN A 38 17.27 -10.17 -6.18
C ASN A 38 16.59 -8.82 -5.89
N PRO A 39 15.26 -8.72 -6.10
CA PRO A 39 14.53 -7.48 -5.85
C PRO A 39 14.69 -7.07 -4.38
N GLN A 40 14.96 -5.79 -4.18
CA GLN A 40 15.10 -5.14 -2.88
C GLN A 40 14.24 -3.87 -2.87
N GLY A 41 13.71 -3.51 -1.70
CA GLY A 41 12.87 -2.32 -1.55
C GLY A 41 11.46 -2.49 -2.13
N LEU A 42 10.83 -1.36 -2.48
CA LEU A 42 9.44 -1.32 -2.96
C LEU A 42 9.36 -1.55 -4.47
N TRP A 43 8.54 -2.51 -4.88
CA TRP A 43 8.28 -2.85 -6.27
C TRP A 43 6.77 -2.77 -6.57
N PRO A 44 6.35 -2.01 -7.60
CA PRO A 44 4.96 -1.95 -8.00
C PRO A 44 4.60 -3.16 -8.87
N PHE A 45 3.43 -3.73 -8.67
CA PHE A 45 2.92 -4.87 -9.44
C PHE A 45 1.49 -4.61 -9.89
N LEU A 46 1.20 -5.05 -11.12
CA LEU A 46 -0.14 -5.21 -11.65
C LEU A 46 -0.49 -6.70 -11.59
N GLY A 47 -1.59 -7.05 -10.94
CA GLY A 47 -2.02 -8.43 -10.78
C GLY A 47 -3.40 -8.68 -11.36
N VAL A 48 -3.60 -9.90 -11.86
CA VAL A 48 -4.89 -10.44 -12.26
C VAL A 48 -5.05 -11.83 -11.65
N GLY A 49 -6.27 -12.19 -11.29
CA GLY A 49 -6.55 -13.53 -10.80
C GLY A 49 -7.96 -13.99 -11.11
N LEU A 50 -8.11 -15.31 -11.13
CA LEU A 50 -9.36 -16.01 -11.41
C LEU A 50 -9.43 -17.23 -10.50
N GLY A 51 -10.61 -17.57 -10.01
CA GLY A 51 -10.77 -18.67 -9.08
C GLY A 51 -12.13 -19.33 -9.12
N LEU A 52 -12.33 -20.19 -8.14
CA LEU A 52 -13.58 -20.83 -7.81
C LEU A 52 -13.88 -20.50 -6.34
N MET A 53 -15.14 -20.20 -6.07
CA MET A 53 -15.66 -19.91 -4.74
C MET A 53 -16.82 -20.84 -4.46
N ASP A 54 -16.72 -21.58 -3.37
CA ASP A 54 -17.78 -22.47 -2.91
C ASP A 54 -18.51 -21.83 -1.73
N HIS A 55 -19.82 -22.03 -1.68
CA HIS A 55 -20.65 -21.62 -0.55
C HIS A 55 -21.28 -22.88 0.01
N ASN A 56 -21.08 -23.12 1.30
CA ASN A 56 -21.74 -24.21 2.00
C ASN A 56 -23.19 -23.83 2.38
N ASN A 57 -23.99 -23.32 1.43
CA ASN A 57 -25.38 -22.95 1.64
C ASN A 57 -26.32 -23.56 0.57
N ASN A 58 -27.60 -23.71 0.91
CA ASN A 58 -28.58 -24.42 0.08
C ASN A 58 -29.07 -23.61 -1.14
N VAL A 59 -28.69 -22.34 -1.28
CA VAL A 59 -29.32 -21.39 -2.23
C VAL A 59 -28.34 -20.92 -3.33
N ARG A 60 -27.05 -20.77 -3.01
CA ARG A 60 -25.98 -20.38 -3.94
C ARG A 60 -24.97 -21.51 -4.04
N THR A 61 -24.76 -22.02 -5.24
CA THR A 61 -23.99 -23.27 -5.47
C THR A 61 -22.53 -23.05 -5.84
N GLY A 62 -22.12 -21.80 -6.08
CA GLY A 62 -20.75 -21.47 -6.39
C GLY A 62 -20.63 -20.21 -7.24
N GLY A 63 -19.39 -19.75 -7.40
CA GLY A 63 -19.08 -18.61 -8.25
C GLY A 63 -17.66 -18.65 -8.79
N VAL A 64 -17.43 -17.83 -9.81
CA VAL A 64 -16.11 -17.63 -10.42
C VAL A 64 -15.65 -16.22 -10.05
N PRO A 65 -14.88 -16.06 -8.94
CA PRO A 65 -14.27 -14.79 -8.60
C PRO A 65 -13.12 -14.47 -9.56
N SER A 66 -13.02 -13.21 -9.93
CA SER A 66 -11.92 -12.63 -10.69
C SER A 66 -11.51 -11.30 -10.08
N HIS A 67 -10.26 -10.90 -10.22
CA HIS A 67 -9.80 -9.61 -9.74
C HIS A 67 -8.71 -9.00 -10.61
N LEU A 68 -8.65 -7.67 -10.60
CA LEU A 68 -7.60 -6.85 -11.18
C LEU A 68 -7.07 -5.93 -10.09
N LYS A 69 -5.74 -5.83 -9.93
CA LYS A 69 -5.14 -5.20 -8.76
C LYS A 69 -3.83 -4.49 -9.03
N VAL A 70 -3.56 -3.49 -8.20
CA VAL A 70 -2.26 -2.85 -8.10
C VAL A 70 -1.73 -3.09 -6.69
N LEU A 71 -0.49 -3.57 -6.61
CA LEU A 71 0.20 -3.95 -5.38
C LEU A 71 1.53 -3.22 -5.28
N GLY A 72 1.90 -2.79 -4.08
CA GLY A 72 3.27 -2.49 -3.69
C GLY A 72 3.83 -3.67 -2.90
N SER A 73 4.92 -4.26 -3.38
CA SER A 73 5.64 -5.35 -2.70
C SER A 73 6.97 -4.84 -2.17
N TYR A 74 7.16 -4.88 -0.86
CA TYR A 74 8.40 -4.51 -0.19
C TYR A 74 9.25 -5.74 0.11
N TYR A 75 10.43 -5.81 -0.50
CA TYR A 75 11.42 -6.86 -0.30
C TYR A 75 12.44 -6.41 0.74
N PHE A 76 12.51 -7.13 1.86
CA PHE A 76 13.44 -6.82 2.94
C PHE A 76 14.87 -7.21 2.53
N GLU A 77 15.85 -6.34 2.78
CA GLU A 77 17.25 -6.56 2.40
C GLU A 77 17.92 -7.65 3.25
N THR A 78 17.61 -7.67 4.55
CA THR A 78 18.27 -8.54 5.54
C THR A 78 17.51 -9.84 5.81
N ALA A 79 16.26 -9.93 5.38
CA ALA A 79 15.39 -11.05 5.70
C ALA A 79 14.66 -11.54 4.44
N PRO A 80 14.44 -12.86 4.30
CA PRO A 80 13.74 -13.43 3.15
C PRO A 80 12.21 -13.24 3.26
N TRP A 81 11.77 -12.07 3.70
CA TRP A 81 10.35 -11.72 3.80
C TRP A 81 9.97 -10.73 2.70
N ILE A 82 8.71 -10.77 2.32
CA ILE A 82 8.09 -9.86 1.39
C ILE A 82 6.77 -9.41 2.01
N ALA A 83 6.56 -8.11 2.11
CA ALA A 83 5.28 -7.53 2.53
C ALA A 83 4.57 -6.94 1.32
N ASP A 84 3.30 -7.26 1.14
CA ASP A 84 2.48 -6.75 0.06
C ASP A 84 1.34 -5.91 0.61
N ALA A 85 1.05 -4.79 -0.04
CA ALA A 85 -0.13 -4.00 0.21
C ALA A 85 -0.70 -3.51 -1.13
N GLY A 86 -2.01 -3.54 -1.29
CA GLY A 86 -2.62 -3.04 -2.51
C GLY A 86 -4.13 -2.92 -2.48
N LEU A 87 -4.62 -2.53 -3.64
CA LEU A 87 -6.04 -2.29 -3.89
C LEU A 87 -6.39 -2.74 -5.31
N GLY A 88 -7.65 -3.05 -5.52
CA GLY A 88 -8.13 -3.43 -6.85
C GLY A 88 -9.63 -3.58 -6.92
N MET A 89 -10.07 -4.15 -8.03
CA MET A 89 -11.47 -4.48 -8.29
C MET A 89 -11.64 -6.00 -8.24
N HIS A 90 -12.66 -6.45 -7.53
CA HIS A 90 -13.06 -7.84 -7.44
C HIS A 90 -14.41 -8.00 -8.15
N ASN A 91 -14.49 -8.91 -9.10
CA ASN A 91 -15.73 -9.25 -9.80
C ASN A 91 -16.05 -10.72 -9.56
N GLN A 92 -17.28 -11.00 -9.15
CA GLN A 92 -17.74 -12.36 -8.89
C GLN A 92 -18.96 -12.66 -9.75
N PHE A 93 -18.86 -13.71 -10.55
CA PHE A 93 -20.00 -14.27 -11.28
C PHE A 93 -20.63 -15.39 -10.45
N LEU A 94 -21.89 -15.20 -10.05
CA LEU A 94 -22.66 -16.15 -9.25
C LEU A 94 -23.58 -16.97 -10.15
N THR A 95 -23.55 -18.29 -10.01
CA THR A 95 -24.53 -19.18 -10.63
C THR A 95 -25.64 -19.49 -9.63
N GLN A 96 -26.85 -19.02 -9.92
CA GLN A 96 -28.02 -19.27 -9.09
C GLN A 96 -28.80 -20.47 -9.61
N LYS A 97 -29.40 -21.25 -8.70
CA LYS A 97 -30.24 -22.40 -9.02
C LYS A 97 -31.60 -21.91 -9.58
N GLY A 98 -31.64 -21.47 -10.84
CA GLY A 98 -32.86 -20.94 -11.46
C GLY A 98 -32.70 -20.09 -12.73
N ASN A 99 -31.68 -20.31 -13.56
CA ASN A 99 -31.38 -19.55 -14.80
C ASN A 99 -30.99 -18.05 -14.62
N GLY A 100 -30.82 -17.56 -13.38
CA GLY A 100 -30.28 -16.23 -13.13
C GLY A 100 -28.74 -16.23 -13.03
N SER A 101 -28.07 -15.33 -13.75
CA SER A 101 -26.68 -14.97 -13.50
C SER A 101 -26.63 -13.61 -12.82
N ASP A 102 -25.92 -13.53 -11.70
CA ASP A 102 -25.67 -12.27 -11.01
C ASP A 102 -24.16 -11.97 -11.03
N SER A 103 -23.81 -10.70 -11.17
CA SER A 103 -22.42 -10.23 -11.19
C SER A 103 -22.25 -9.18 -10.12
N ILE A 104 -21.41 -9.48 -9.14
CA ILE A 104 -21.07 -8.56 -8.07
C ILE A 104 -19.70 -7.97 -8.35
N GLN A 105 -19.59 -6.66 -8.21
CA GLN A 105 -18.34 -5.93 -8.37
C GLN A 105 -18.08 -5.15 -7.08
N SER A 106 -16.94 -5.38 -6.47
CA SER A 106 -16.57 -4.80 -5.19
C SER A 106 -15.17 -4.19 -5.27
N LEU A 107 -14.96 -3.12 -4.50
CA LEU A 107 -13.60 -2.63 -4.24
C LEU A 107 -12.94 -3.60 -3.27
N TYR A 108 -11.67 -3.89 -3.46
CA TYR A 108 -10.97 -4.79 -2.57
C TYR A 108 -9.59 -4.27 -2.20
N THR A 109 -9.18 -4.53 -0.96
CA THR A 109 -7.84 -4.27 -0.44
C THR A 109 -7.16 -5.57 -0.08
N GLU A 110 -5.84 -5.59 -0.21
CA GLU A 110 -5.02 -6.78 0.03
C GLU A 110 -3.80 -6.42 0.86
N LEU A 111 -3.56 -7.21 1.90
CA LEU A 111 -2.36 -7.20 2.71
C LEU A 111 -1.81 -8.62 2.74
N ALA A 112 -0.50 -8.77 2.55
CA ALA A 112 0.10 -10.09 2.62
C ALA A 112 1.53 -10.06 3.16
N ALA A 113 1.93 -11.17 3.77
CA ALA A 113 3.29 -11.37 4.25
C ALA A 113 3.76 -12.75 3.82
N ARG A 114 4.85 -12.81 3.04
CA ARG A 114 5.37 -14.03 2.42
C ARG A 114 6.84 -14.24 2.73
N TYR A 115 7.21 -15.50 2.92
CA TYR A 115 8.58 -15.95 3.01
C TYR A 115 9.09 -16.39 1.62
N LYS A 116 10.25 -15.89 1.19
CA LYS A 116 10.91 -16.20 -0.09
C LYS A 116 11.93 -17.32 0.11
N PHE A 117 11.69 -18.46 -0.53
CA PHE A 117 12.65 -19.57 -0.58
C PHE A 117 13.77 -19.30 -1.58
N THR A 118 14.89 -20.01 -1.43
CA THR A 118 16.08 -19.90 -2.30
C THR A 118 15.78 -20.15 -3.78
N ASN A 119 14.81 -21.01 -4.05
CA ASN A 119 14.32 -21.34 -5.39
C ASN A 119 13.21 -20.38 -5.87
N ARG A 120 13.04 -19.19 -5.27
CA ARG A 120 12.03 -18.18 -5.63
C ARG A 120 10.56 -18.61 -5.49
N TRP A 121 10.30 -19.72 -4.82
CA TRP A 121 8.97 -19.95 -4.29
C TRP A 121 8.72 -18.99 -3.14
N GLN A 122 7.47 -18.61 -2.95
CA GLN A 122 7.04 -17.69 -1.91
C GLN A 122 5.80 -18.30 -1.27
N LEU A 123 5.77 -18.39 0.06
CA LEU A 123 4.64 -18.90 0.82
C LEU A 123 4.30 -17.89 1.91
N GLY A 124 3.03 -17.60 2.11
CA GLY A 124 2.66 -16.64 3.14
C GLY A 124 1.18 -16.57 3.43
N ALA A 125 0.86 -15.77 4.44
CA ALA A 125 -0.51 -15.42 4.77
C ALA A 125 -0.97 -14.24 3.92
N ILE A 126 -2.25 -14.20 3.65
CA ILE A 126 -2.93 -13.12 2.94
C ILE A 126 -4.21 -12.74 3.69
N TRP A 127 -4.49 -11.44 3.72
CA TRP A 127 -5.71 -10.85 4.23
C TRP A 127 -6.30 -9.96 3.14
N ASN A 128 -7.55 -10.21 2.78
CA ASN A 128 -8.30 -9.40 1.83
C ASN A 128 -9.54 -8.83 2.48
N THR A 129 -9.85 -7.57 2.18
CA THR A 129 -11.12 -6.96 2.58
C THR A 129 -11.86 -6.49 1.34
N LEU A 130 -13.08 -6.97 1.16
CA LEU A 130 -14.03 -6.52 0.14
C LEU A 130 -14.92 -5.44 0.76
N VAL A 131 -15.01 -4.32 0.07
CA VAL A 131 -15.89 -3.19 0.41
C VAL A 131 -16.97 -3.11 -0.66
N ASP A 132 -18.22 -3.35 -0.26
CA ASP A 132 -19.37 -3.32 -1.17
C ASP A 132 -20.67 -2.94 -0.44
N ASN A 133 -21.74 -2.73 -1.21
CA ASN A 133 -23.08 -2.42 -0.74
C ASN A 133 -23.63 -3.53 0.19
N PRO A 134 -24.16 -3.19 1.38
CA PRO A 134 -24.53 -4.15 2.44
C PRO A 134 -25.52 -5.22 1.99
N ASP A 135 -26.44 -4.82 1.11
CA ASP A 135 -27.59 -5.64 0.72
C ASP A 135 -27.19 -6.85 -0.13
N ARG A 136 -25.93 -6.95 -0.60
CA ARG A 136 -25.48 -7.97 -1.56
C ARG A 136 -24.81 -9.19 -0.94
N TYR A 137 -24.18 -9.04 0.23
CA TYR A 137 -23.42 -10.11 0.90
C TYR A 137 -24.09 -10.68 2.15
N ASN A 138 -25.26 -10.17 2.56
CA ASN A 138 -25.95 -10.62 3.77
C ASN A 138 -25.04 -10.65 5.02
N SER A 139 -24.10 -9.68 5.10
CA SER A 139 -23.10 -9.59 6.17
C SER A 139 -23.71 -8.94 7.41
N ASN A 140 -23.39 -9.46 8.60
CA ASN A 140 -23.84 -8.90 9.88
C ASN A 140 -23.13 -7.59 10.26
N THR A 141 -22.09 -7.21 9.52
CA THR A 141 -21.33 -5.99 9.70
C THR A 141 -21.43 -5.14 8.46
N ASN A 142 -21.85 -3.89 8.62
CA ASN A 142 -22.05 -2.88 7.58
C ASN A 142 -20.94 -2.90 6.51
N ASN A 143 -21.19 -3.59 5.38
CA ASN A 143 -20.55 -3.38 4.08
C ASN A 143 -19.16 -4.00 3.90
N LEU A 144 -18.71 -4.84 4.84
CA LEU A 144 -17.36 -5.41 4.81
C LEU A 144 -17.42 -6.93 4.87
N ALA A 145 -16.69 -7.57 3.95
CA ALA A 145 -16.37 -8.98 4.00
C ALA A 145 -14.84 -9.13 4.03
N SER A 146 -14.32 -9.84 5.01
CA SER A 146 -12.88 -10.08 5.13
C SER A 146 -12.58 -11.56 4.87
N PHE A 147 -11.44 -11.82 4.25
CA PHE A 147 -10.96 -13.16 3.93
C PHE A 147 -9.54 -13.29 4.43
N VAL A 148 -9.23 -14.43 5.04
CA VAL A 148 -7.88 -14.78 5.45
C VAL A 148 -7.49 -16.09 4.78
N GLY A 149 -6.23 -16.22 4.43
CA GLY A 149 -5.79 -17.43 3.76
C GLY A 149 -4.28 -17.58 3.63
N LEU A 150 -3.92 -18.54 2.79
CA LEU A 150 -2.55 -18.82 2.41
C LEU A 150 -2.38 -18.60 0.91
N GLN A 151 -1.21 -18.12 0.54
CA GLN A 151 -0.82 -17.96 -0.86
C GLN A 151 0.55 -18.57 -1.12
N VAL A 152 0.67 -19.18 -2.29
CA VAL A 152 1.90 -19.76 -2.83
C VAL A 152 2.16 -19.13 -4.18
N MET A 153 3.29 -18.47 -4.34
CA MET A 153 3.69 -17.80 -5.58
C MET A 153 5.07 -18.28 -6.02
N LYS A 154 5.27 -18.39 -7.33
CA LYS A 154 6.56 -18.61 -7.96
C LYS A 154 6.97 -17.36 -8.70
N GLU A 155 8.12 -16.81 -8.34
CA GLU A 155 8.70 -15.66 -9.03
C GLU A 155 9.69 -16.09 -10.11
N PHE A 156 9.64 -15.41 -11.25
CA PHE A 156 10.56 -15.57 -12.36
C PHE A 156 10.71 -14.25 -13.13
N THR A 157 11.86 -14.07 -13.77
CA THR A 157 12.13 -12.90 -14.61
C THR A 157 11.71 -13.21 -16.03
N TRP A 158 10.89 -12.35 -16.63
CA TRP A 158 10.58 -12.40 -18.05
C TRP A 158 11.31 -11.26 -18.74
N SER A 159 12.25 -11.59 -19.63
CA SER A 159 13.23 -10.62 -20.14
C SER A 159 14.09 -10.03 -19.01
N GLU A 160 14.91 -9.05 -19.34
CA GLU A 160 15.67 -8.22 -18.40
C GLU A 160 14.85 -7.01 -17.89
N ASP A 161 13.53 -7.00 -18.14
CA ASP A 161 12.67 -5.84 -17.87
C ASP A 161 11.49 -6.16 -16.95
N TYR A 162 11.05 -7.42 -16.84
CA TYR A 162 9.83 -7.77 -16.09
C TYR A 162 10.10 -8.80 -15.00
N LEU A 163 9.54 -8.54 -13.83
CA LEU A 163 9.46 -9.49 -12.74
C LEU A 163 8.04 -10.04 -12.67
N VAL A 164 7.89 -11.33 -12.90
CA VAL A 164 6.60 -11.99 -12.96
C VAL A 164 6.45 -12.94 -11.78
N ARG A 165 5.25 -12.99 -11.22
CA ARG A 165 4.85 -13.95 -10.18
C ARG A 165 3.61 -14.68 -10.63
N ALA A 166 3.65 -16.00 -10.61
CA ALA A 166 2.50 -16.84 -10.89
C ALA A 166 2.26 -17.81 -9.74
N GLY A 167 1.02 -18.05 -9.37
CA GLY A 167 0.73 -18.94 -8.26
C GLY A 167 -0.75 -19.04 -7.97
N GLY A 168 -1.06 -19.36 -6.72
CA GLY A 168 -2.44 -19.47 -6.27
C GLY A 168 -2.58 -19.22 -4.78
N ARG A 169 -3.83 -19.03 -4.37
CA ARG A 169 -4.22 -18.73 -3.00
C ARG A 169 -5.49 -19.48 -2.64
N ALA A 170 -5.59 -19.86 -1.37
CA ALA A 170 -6.78 -20.43 -0.77
C ALA A 170 -7.16 -19.59 0.44
N MET A 171 -8.41 -19.18 0.53
CA MET A 171 -8.91 -18.25 1.54
C MET A 171 -10.26 -18.72 2.07
N THR A 172 -10.50 -18.45 3.36
CA THR A 172 -11.79 -18.59 4.02
C THR A 172 -12.24 -17.21 4.47
N ASP A 173 -13.56 -16.99 4.54
CA ASP A 173 -14.10 -15.78 5.14
C ASP A 173 -13.78 -15.69 6.63
N VAL A 174 -13.70 -14.45 7.12
CA VAL A 174 -13.57 -14.10 8.53
C VAL A 174 -14.62 -13.05 8.83
N GLY A 175 -15.75 -13.48 9.37
CA GLY A 175 -16.80 -12.58 9.83
C GLY A 175 -18.22 -12.88 9.34
N ILE A 176 -18.43 -13.94 8.56
CA ILE A 176 -19.78 -14.38 8.19
C ILE A 176 -20.24 -15.40 9.23
N SER A 177 -21.29 -15.09 9.98
CA SER A 177 -21.80 -16.02 10.99
C SER A 177 -22.71 -17.06 10.34
N GLY A 178 -22.39 -18.34 10.52
CA GLY A 178 -23.27 -19.45 10.14
C GLY A 178 -23.06 -20.00 8.73
N GLU A 179 -22.19 -19.38 7.92
CA GLU A 179 -21.76 -19.89 6.62
C GLU A 179 -20.24 -19.78 6.52
N THR A 180 -19.63 -20.70 5.78
CA THR A 180 -18.21 -20.63 5.41
C THR A 180 -18.12 -20.49 3.91
N ILE A 181 -17.36 -19.49 3.47
CA ILE A 181 -17.05 -19.23 2.08
C ILE A 181 -15.57 -19.55 1.87
N ASP A 182 -15.33 -20.63 1.13
CA ASP A 182 -13.99 -21.03 0.73
C ASP A 182 -13.74 -20.59 -0.71
N THR A 183 -12.58 -20.00 -0.95
CA THR A 183 -12.17 -19.54 -2.28
C THR A 183 -10.78 -20.03 -2.61
N VAL A 184 -10.61 -20.57 -3.82
CA VAL A 184 -9.31 -20.93 -4.38
C VAL A 184 -9.11 -20.16 -5.68
N MET A 185 -7.98 -19.46 -5.81
CA MET A 185 -7.68 -18.64 -6.99
C MET A 185 -6.29 -18.93 -7.54
N ALA A 186 -6.17 -18.87 -8.86
CA ALA A 186 -4.91 -18.73 -9.57
C ALA A 186 -4.64 -17.24 -9.83
N GLU A 187 -3.37 -16.86 -9.80
CA GLU A 187 -2.98 -15.46 -9.88
C GLU A 187 -1.70 -15.25 -10.68
N LEU A 188 -1.68 -14.17 -11.45
CA LEU A 188 -0.52 -13.69 -12.19
C LEU A 188 -0.28 -12.22 -11.82
N GLN A 189 0.94 -11.89 -11.45
CA GLN A 189 1.36 -10.53 -11.17
C GLN A 189 2.59 -10.18 -12.00
N VAL A 190 2.63 -8.97 -12.55
CA VAL A 190 3.74 -8.45 -13.33
C VAL A 190 4.18 -7.13 -12.73
N SER A 191 5.47 -7.01 -12.46
CA SER A 191 6.13 -5.75 -12.16
C SER A 191 6.99 -5.34 -13.34
N PHE A 192 6.92 -4.05 -13.63
CA PHE A 192 7.82 -3.40 -14.55
C PHE A 192 9.08 -3.08 -13.75
N GLY A 193 10.17 -3.77 -14.09
CA GLY A 193 11.47 -3.41 -13.57
C GLY A 193 11.81 -1.96 -13.92
N PRO A 194 12.83 -1.38 -13.28
CA PRO A 194 13.37 -0.11 -13.70
C PRO A 194 13.88 -0.29 -15.13
N SER A 195 13.04 0.04 -16.11
CA SER A 195 13.38 -0.06 -17.53
C SER A 195 14.72 0.64 -17.73
N ALA A 196 15.62 0.05 -18.54
CA ALA A 196 16.95 0.60 -18.81
C ALA A 196 16.91 2.07 -19.31
N HIS A 197 15.73 2.55 -19.69
CA HIS A 197 15.42 3.89 -20.16
C HIS A 197 14.48 4.65 -19.21
N ALA A 198 14.67 4.57 -17.89
CA ALA A 198 14.09 5.59 -17.02
C ALA A 198 14.57 6.96 -17.56
N PRO A 199 13.66 7.90 -17.89
CA PRO A 199 14.06 9.22 -18.33
C PRO A 199 15.00 9.74 -17.29
N GLN A 200 16.25 10.00 -17.68
CA GLN A 200 17.21 10.61 -16.77
C GLN A 200 16.48 11.81 -16.22
N VAL A 201 16.24 11.84 -14.91
CA VAL A 201 15.91 13.08 -14.23
C VAL A 201 17.08 13.94 -14.65
N ILE A 202 16.86 14.83 -15.61
CA ILE A 202 17.78 15.90 -15.92
C ILE A 202 17.83 16.56 -14.56
N ARG A 203 18.87 16.21 -13.80
CA ARG A 203 19.34 17.05 -12.73
C ARG A 203 19.53 18.33 -13.50
N VAL A 204 18.57 19.22 -13.37
CA VAL A 204 18.81 20.61 -13.66
C VAL A 204 19.92 20.87 -12.68
N GLU A 205 21.16 20.71 -13.16
CA GLU A 205 22.36 21.22 -12.55
C GLU A 205 21.88 22.60 -12.18
N GLU A 206 21.58 22.82 -10.90
CA GLU A 206 21.02 24.06 -10.42
C GLU A 206 22.03 25.07 -10.91
N THR A 207 21.67 25.77 -11.98
CA THR A 207 22.60 26.61 -12.71
C THR A 207 23.05 27.56 -11.63
N ARG A 208 24.27 27.35 -11.09
CA ARG A 208 24.75 28.13 -9.95
C ARG A 208 24.45 29.54 -10.38
N PRO A 209 23.54 30.26 -9.69
CA PRO A 209 23.11 31.54 -10.19
C PRO A 209 24.38 32.35 -10.29
N GLU A 210 24.89 32.55 -11.51
CA GLU A 210 26.01 33.43 -11.70
C GLU A 210 25.49 34.75 -11.17
N PRO A 211 26.14 35.32 -10.15
CA PRO A 211 25.62 36.52 -9.53
C PRO A 211 25.40 37.54 -10.65
N VAL A 212 24.15 37.97 -10.83
CA VAL A 212 23.70 38.89 -11.90
C VAL A 212 24.54 40.19 -11.93
N ALA A 213 25.29 40.45 -10.85
CA ALA A 213 26.38 41.39 -10.83
C ALA A 213 27.51 40.91 -9.88
N PRO A 214 28.59 40.27 -10.37
CA PRO A 214 29.71 39.83 -9.53
C PRO A 214 30.39 41.01 -8.81
N HIS A 215 30.28 42.20 -9.39
CA HIS A 215 30.84 43.45 -8.85
C HIS A 215 30.05 44.02 -7.67
N LEU A 216 28.75 43.69 -7.52
CA LEU A 216 27.96 44.12 -6.36
C LEU A 216 28.22 43.25 -5.13
N ALA A 217 28.43 41.95 -5.34
CA ALA A 217 28.79 41.02 -4.25
C ALA A 217 30.13 41.37 -3.59
N ARG A 218 31.13 41.87 -4.34
CA ARG A 218 32.38 42.37 -3.77
C ARG A 218 32.21 43.60 -2.87
N ARG A 219 31.24 44.48 -3.17
CA ARG A 219 30.98 45.67 -2.35
C ARG A 219 30.26 45.34 -1.04
N ALA A 220 29.38 44.35 -1.04
CA ALA A 220 28.66 43.95 0.19
C ALA A 220 29.57 43.30 1.24
N ILE A 221 30.68 42.66 0.82
CA ILE A 221 31.67 42.06 1.73
C ILE A 221 32.60 43.12 2.37
N GLN A 222 32.66 44.34 1.80
CA GLN A 222 33.60 45.38 2.26
C GLN A 222 33.04 46.37 3.29
N THR A 223 31.74 46.31 3.65
CA THR A 223 31.12 47.42 4.39
C THR A 223 30.92 47.26 5.89
N PHE A 224 31.36 46.18 6.54
CA PHE A 224 31.24 46.10 8.00
C PHE A 224 32.49 45.49 8.63
N HIS A 225 33.48 46.33 8.88
CA HIS A 225 34.41 46.09 9.98
C HIS A 225 33.65 46.46 11.26
N ILE A 226 32.92 45.49 11.80
CA ILE A 226 32.30 45.62 13.12
C ILE A 226 33.45 45.49 14.09
N ASP A 227 33.84 46.60 14.71
CA ASP A 227 34.77 46.57 15.84
C ASP A 227 34.06 45.84 17.00
N PRO A 228 34.55 44.67 17.44
CA PRO A 228 33.90 43.91 18.51
C PRO A 228 33.86 44.68 19.83
N ASP A 229 34.69 45.72 20.01
CA ASP A 229 34.71 46.54 21.21
C ASP A 229 33.62 47.63 21.23
N ASP A 230 32.97 47.91 20.10
CA ASP A 230 31.85 48.87 19.98
C ASP A 230 30.47 48.21 20.15
N VAL A 231 30.41 46.89 20.31
CA VAL A 231 29.15 46.16 20.51
C VAL A 231 28.88 45.99 22.00
N ASN A 232 28.43 47.08 22.62
CA ASN A 232 28.02 47.07 24.02
C ASN A 232 26.68 46.33 24.16
N PHE A 233 26.74 45.02 24.37
CA PHE A 233 25.57 44.21 24.70
C PHE A 233 25.15 44.50 26.15
N GLU A 234 24.50 45.64 26.38
CA GLU A 234 23.79 45.86 27.64
C GLU A 234 22.78 44.72 27.82
N THR A 235 23.07 43.89 28.81
CA THR A 235 22.44 42.60 29.07
C THR A 235 21.11 42.79 29.80
N ASP A 236 20.28 43.73 29.35
CA ASP A 236 19.05 44.10 30.05
C ASP A 236 17.90 44.37 29.08
N SER A 237 17.35 43.29 28.51
CA SER A 237 16.00 43.36 27.95
C SER A 237 15.30 42.01 27.92
N THR A 238 14.77 41.62 29.07
CA THR A 238 13.60 40.74 29.16
C THR A 238 12.38 41.47 28.60
N LYS A 239 12.24 41.55 27.27
CA LYS A 239 10.98 41.87 26.60
C LYS A 239 10.80 40.98 25.37
N LEU A 240 10.46 39.73 25.63
CA LEU A 240 9.78 38.90 24.63
C LEU A 240 8.33 39.39 24.54
N VAL A 241 8.08 40.30 23.60
CA VAL A 241 6.73 40.62 23.14
C VAL A 241 6.24 39.42 22.33
N SER A 242 5.42 38.59 22.98
CA SER A 242 4.59 37.60 22.31
C SER A 242 3.48 38.32 21.53
N SER A 243 3.68 38.53 20.23
CA SER A 243 2.59 38.85 19.31
C SER A 243 2.24 37.61 18.49
N SER A 244 1.37 36.76 19.04
CA SER A 244 0.69 35.72 18.30
C SER A 244 -0.39 36.35 17.42
N GLN A 245 -0.09 36.60 16.15
CA GLN A 245 -1.14 36.84 15.16
C GLN A 245 -1.59 35.49 14.60
N SER A 246 -2.68 34.98 15.17
CA SER A 246 -3.47 33.89 14.63
C SER A 246 -4.18 34.34 13.36
N ILE A 247 -3.66 33.91 12.20
CA ILE A 247 -4.37 34.01 10.93
C ILE A 247 -5.50 32.97 10.94
N CYS A 248 -6.72 33.44 11.18
CA CYS A 248 -7.94 32.69 10.87
C CYS A 248 -8.15 32.69 9.36
N VAL A 249 -7.85 31.57 8.71
CA VAL A 249 -8.31 31.31 7.33
C VAL A 249 -9.77 30.87 7.41
N VAL A 250 -10.68 31.80 7.12
CA VAL A 250 -12.11 31.52 6.95
C VAL A 250 -12.29 30.80 5.61
N TRP A 251 -12.58 29.50 5.65
CA TRP A 251 -13.08 28.74 4.51
C TRP A 251 -14.59 28.99 4.36
N PRO A 252 -15.09 29.44 3.19
CA PRO A 252 -16.52 29.49 2.94
C PRO A 252 -17.06 28.08 2.73
N CYS A 253 -17.81 27.56 3.72
CA CYS A 253 -18.65 26.38 3.54
C CYS A 253 -19.94 26.80 2.82
N SER A 254 -20.03 26.48 1.54
CA SER A 254 -21.29 26.51 0.79
C SER A 254 -22.10 25.25 1.11
N PHE A 255 -23.06 25.37 2.02
CA PHE A 255 -24.09 24.37 2.26
C PHE A 255 -25.02 24.29 1.04
N CYS A 256 -25.11 23.12 0.40
CA CYS A 256 -26.20 22.80 -0.54
C CYS A 256 -27.28 22.03 0.22
N GLU A 257 -28.49 22.60 0.26
CA GLU A 257 -29.72 21.89 0.65
C GLU A 257 -30.04 20.78 -0.36
N PRO A 258 -30.52 19.61 0.09
CA PRO A 258 -31.22 18.69 -0.80
C PRO A 258 -32.68 19.15 -1.01
N PRO A 259 -33.24 19.04 -2.23
CA PRO A 259 -34.66 19.27 -2.46
C PRO A 259 -35.48 18.13 -1.84
N ALA A 260 -36.55 18.51 -1.15
CA ALA A 260 -37.59 17.60 -0.71
C ALA A 260 -38.37 17.05 -1.92
N LEU A 261 -38.52 15.72 -2.00
CA LEU A 261 -39.64 15.01 -2.61
C LEU A 261 -39.70 13.59 -2.03
#